data_AF-A0A2V7L3U1-F1
#
_entry.id   AF-A0A2V7L3U1-F1
#
_cell.length_a   1.000
_cell.length_b   1.000
_cell.length_c   1.000
_cell.angle_alpha   90.00
_cell.angle_beta   90.00
_cell.angle_gamma   90.00
#
_symmetry.space_group_name_H-M   'P 1'
#
loop_
_entity.id
_entity.type
_entity.pdbx_description
1 polymer ?
#
loop_
_entity_poly.entity_id
_entity_poly.type
_entity_poly.pdbx_seq_one_letter_code
_entity_poly.pdbx_strand_id
1 'polypeptide(L)'
;MDVDIYMTIGLRLVGHVCHWSLEDGEGFREEHHVAVHDTAPDLVQWLKQDNAGLLDAPRKRAWIGACQAWPGLKREAVERVD
;
A
#
# COMPACT_ATOMS: atom_id res chain seq x y z
N MET A 1 -0.59 -7.99 -9.25
CA MET A 1 -0.42 -6.67 -8.62
C MET A 1 0.56 -6.84 -7.47
N ASP A 2 1.43 -5.86 -7.27
CA ASP A 2 2.36 -5.79 -6.15
C ASP A 2 2.16 -4.49 -5.36
N VAL A 3 2.50 -4.52 -4.09
CA VAL A 3 2.39 -3.37 -3.18
C VAL A 3 3.62 -3.31 -2.31
N ASP A 4 4.30 -2.18 -2.36
CA ASP A 4 5.43 -1.86 -1.52
C ASP A 4 5.12 -0.64 -0.66
N ILE A 5 5.62 -0.67 0.57
CA ILE A 5 5.53 0.44 1.50
C ILE A 5 6.93 0.73 2.00
N TYR A 6 7.36 1.96 1.83
CA TYR A 6 8.69 2.43 2.23
C TYR A 6 8.58 3.51 3.29
N MET A 7 9.61 3.64 4.13
CA MET A 7 9.80 4.81 4.99
C MET A 7 11.01 5.59 4.50
N THR A 8 10.79 6.87 4.20
CA THR A 8 11.87 7.78 3.79
C THR A 8 12.75 8.18 4.97
N ILE A 9 13.94 8.72 4.70
CA ILE A 9 14.83 9.30 5.72
C ILE A 9 14.12 10.41 6.52
N GLY A 10 13.22 11.16 5.88
CA GLY A 10 12.38 12.18 6.52
C GLY A 10 11.16 11.65 7.27
N LEU A 11 11.08 10.34 7.53
CA LEU A 11 9.99 9.65 8.23
C LEU A 11 8.62 9.74 7.56
N ARG A 12 8.58 10.07 6.26
CA ARG A 12 7.36 9.94 5.45
C ARG A 12 7.18 8.54 4.93
N LEU A 13 5.93 8.10 4.88
CA LEU A 13 5.52 6.83 4.32
C LEU A 13 5.28 6.96 2.82
N VAL A 14 5.77 6.01 2.04
CA VAL A 14 5.54 5.95 0.60
C VAL A 14 4.81 4.66 0.28
N GLY A 15 3.62 4.75 -0.28
CA GLY A 15 2.91 3.62 -0.86
C GLY A 15 3.18 3.54 -2.36
N HIS A 16 3.48 2.35 -2.85
CA HIS A 16 3.65 2.07 -4.27
C HIS A 16 2.85 0.82 -4.62
N VAL A 17 1.87 0.98 -5.51
CA VAL A 17 1.09 -0.12 -6.05
C VAL A 17 1.43 -0.29 -7.52
N CYS A 18 1.75 -1.51 -7.91
CA CYS A 18 1.97 -1.90 -9.28
C CYS A 18 0.84 -2.83 -9.75
N HIS A 19 0.08 -2.40 -10.74
CA HIS A 19 -0.95 -3.21 -11.39
C HIS A 19 -0.39 -3.76 -12.70
N TRP A 20 -0.52 -5.06 -12.86
CA TRP A 20 -0.11 -5.76 -14.07
C TRP A 20 -1.37 -6.29 -14.73
N SER A 21 -1.59 -5.96 -15.99
CA SER A 21 -2.65 -6.53 -16.81
C SER A 21 -2.07 -7.12 -18.09
N LEU A 22 -2.69 -8.20 -18.55
CA LEU A 22 -2.44 -8.76 -19.87
C LEU A 22 -3.73 -8.58 -20.67
N GLU A 23 -3.69 -7.73 -21.68
CA GLU A 23 -4.81 -7.57 -22.62
C GLU A 23 -4.51 -8.33 -23.91
N ASP A 24 -5.48 -9.15 -24.32
CA ASP A 24 -5.37 -9.95 -25.55
C ASP A 24 -5.18 -9.03 -26.75
N GLY A 25 -4.01 -9.13 -27.40
CA GLY A 25 -3.64 -8.34 -28.58
C GLY A 25 -2.97 -7.00 -28.29
N GLU A 26 -3.03 -6.47 -27.06
CA GLU A 26 -2.34 -5.22 -26.67
C GLU A 26 -1.07 -5.49 -25.85
N GLY A 27 -0.90 -6.71 -25.36
CA GLY A 27 0.31 -7.13 -24.66
C GLY A 27 0.27 -6.82 -23.16
N PHE A 28 1.46 -6.79 -22.55
CA PHE A 28 1.61 -6.59 -21.12
C PHE A 28 1.60 -5.12 -20.77
N ARG A 29 0.71 -4.74 -19.85
CA ARG A 29 0.62 -3.38 -19.33
C ARG A 29 0.94 -3.36 -17.84
N GLU A 30 1.76 -2.38 -17.48
CA GLU A 30 2.16 -2.09 -16.11
C GLU A 30 1.69 -0.67 -15.76
N GLU A 31 0.97 -0.53 -14.65
CA GLU A 31 0.47 0.75 -14.17
C GLU A 31 0.90 0.97 -12.71
N HIS A 32 1.58 2.09 -12.45
CA HIS A 32 2.13 2.42 -11.14
C HIS A 32 1.33 3.55 -10.49
N HIS A 33 0.94 3.33 -9.25
CA HIS A 33 0.30 4.32 -8.40
C HIS A 33 1.22 4.55 -7.20
N VAL A 34 1.70 5.78 -7.03
CA VAL A 34 2.66 6.13 -5.97
C VAL A 34 2.16 7.34 -5.21
N ALA A 35 2.16 7.25 -3.88
CA ALA A 35 1.79 8.36 -3.01
C ALA A 35 2.68 8.43 -1.76
N VAL A 36 2.83 9.65 -1.24
CA VAL A 36 3.62 9.95 -0.04
C VAL A 36 2.67 10.50 1.02
N HIS A 37 2.78 9.97 2.23
CA HIS A 37 1.91 10.31 3.36
C HIS A 37 2.75 10.61 4.60
N ASP A 38 2.30 11.58 5.39
CA ASP A 38 2.93 11.92 6.66
C ASP A 38 2.42 11.03 7.81
N THR A 39 1.27 10.36 7.65
CA THR A 39 0.66 9.52 8.69
C THR A 39 0.27 8.13 8.19
N ALA A 40 0.26 7.15 9.10
CA ALA A 40 -0.20 5.79 8.82
C ALA A 40 -1.68 5.72 8.37
N PRO A 41 -2.64 6.41 9.02
CA PRO A 41 -4.03 6.44 8.56
C PRO A 41 -4.20 6.94 7.13
N ASP A 42 -3.47 7.99 6.73
CA ASP A 42 -3.58 8.54 5.37
C ASP A 42 -3.11 7.52 4.32
N LEU A 43 -2.01 6.82 4.59
CA LEU A 43 -1.53 5.76 3.71
C LEU A 43 -2.55 4.61 3.61
N VAL A 44 -3.11 4.16 4.74
CA VAL A 44 -4.11 3.07 4.74
C VAL A 44 -5.36 3.49 3.97
N GLN A 45 -5.80 4.75 4.13
CA GLN A 45 -6.94 5.27 3.40
C GLN A 45 -6.66 5.36 1.90
N TRP A 46 -5.46 5.79 1.50
CA TRP A 46 -5.04 5.80 0.10
C TRP A 46 -5.02 4.39 -0.50
N LEU A 47 -4.46 3.40 0.22
CA LEU A 47 -4.46 1.99 -0.20
C LEU A 47 -5.89 1.45 -0.38
N LYS A 48 -6.83 1.85 0.48
CA LYS A 48 -8.25 1.51 0.33
C LYS A 48 -8.85 2.17 -0.91
N GLN A 49 -8.57 3.46 -1.16
CA GLN A 49 -9.10 4.20 -2.31
C GLN A 49 -8.64 3.62 -3.64
N ASP A 50 -7.39 3.18 -3.71
CA ASP A 50 -6.82 2.46 -4.86
C ASP A 50 -7.49 1.08 -5.11
N ASN A 51 -8.33 0.61 -4.18
CA ASN A 51 -9.03 -0.67 -4.28
C ASN A 51 -10.48 -0.63 -3.78
N ALA A 52 -11.30 0.23 -4.39
CA ALA A 52 -12.74 0.29 -4.16
C ALA A 52 -13.13 0.41 -2.66
N GLY A 53 -12.29 1.04 -1.84
CA GLY A 53 -12.48 1.23 -0.40
C GLY A 53 -12.02 0.07 0.48
N LEU A 54 -11.42 -0.98 -0.09
CA LEU A 54 -11.05 -2.21 0.62
C LEU A 54 -9.54 -2.38 0.71
N LEU A 55 -9.07 -2.89 1.86
CA LEU A 55 -7.71 -3.37 2.01
C LEU A 55 -7.70 -4.87 1.69
N ASP A 56 -7.43 -5.21 0.43
CA ASP A 56 -7.35 -6.60 -0.02
C ASP A 56 -6.09 -7.32 0.50
N ALA A 57 -5.95 -8.61 0.17
CA ALA A 57 -4.89 -9.44 0.71
C ALA A 57 -3.47 -8.91 0.41
N PRO A 58 -3.11 -8.48 -0.82
CA PRO A 58 -1.81 -7.88 -1.10
C PRO A 58 -1.54 -6.62 -0.27
N ARG A 59 -2.48 -5.66 -0.22
CA ARG A 59 -2.31 -4.41 0.55
C ARG A 59 -2.20 -4.68 2.05
N LYS A 60 -2.99 -5.63 2.58
CA LYS A 60 -2.87 -6.11 3.97
C LYS A 60 -1.50 -6.69 4.26
N ARG A 61 -0.98 -7.55 3.38
CA ARG A 61 0.36 -8.15 3.56
C ARG A 61 1.46 -7.09 3.56
N ALA A 62 1.41 -6.14 2.61
CA ALA A 62 2.37 -5.04 2.55
C ALA A 62 2.31 -4.18 3.82
N TRP A 63 1.12 -3.84 4.29
CA TRP A 63 0.92 -3.09 5.54
C TRP A 63 1.48 -3.82 6.77
N ILE A 64 1.22 -5.12 6.88
CA ILE A 64 1.77 -5.95 7.97
C ILE A 64 3.29 -6.01 7.88
N GLY A 65 3.85 -6.18 6.68
CA GLY A 65 5.30 -6.16 6.44
C GLY A 65 5.93 -4.84 6.87
N ALA A 66 5.33 -3.71 6.50
CA ALA A 66 5.76 -2.38 6.93
C ALA A 66 5.71 -2.22 8.46
N CYS A 67 4.63 -2.66 9.10
CA CYS A 67 4.51 -2.64 10.56
C CYS A 67 5.56 -3.52 11.26
N GLN A 68 5.97 -4.63 10.65
CA GLN A 68 7.02 -5.50 11.18
C GLN A 68 8.40 -4.87 11.04
N ALA A 69 8.69 -4.25 9.90
CA ALA A 69 9.94 -3.53 9.65
C ALA A 69 10.08 -2.28 10.53
N TRP A 70 8.97 -1.59 10.80
CA TRP A 70 8.94 -0.34 11.57
C TRP A 70 7.91 -0.41 12.70
N PRO A 71 8.30 -0.89 13.90
CA PRO A 71 7.39 -1.07 15.03
C PRO A 71 6.62 0.18 15.49
N GLY A 72 7.10 1.38 15.17
CA GLY A 72 6.41 2.65 15.43
C GLY A 72 5.03 2.73 14.76
N LEU A 73 4.86 2.09 13.59
CA LEU A 73 3.62 2.10 12.83
C LEU A 73 2.51 1.23 13.45
N LYS A 74 2.86 0.23 14.27
CA LYS A 74 1.90 -0.70 14.91
C LYS A 74 0.92 -0.01 15.85
N ARG A 75 1.24 1.21 16.32
CA ARG A 75 0.42 1.96 17.29
C ARG A 75 -0.52 2.97 16.63
N GLU A 76 -0.37 3.22 15.32
CA GLU A 76 -1.06 4.36 14.67
C GLU A 76 -2.30 3.97 13.86
N ALA A 77 -2.42 2.74 13.37
CA ALA A 77 -3.60 2.32 12.61
C ALA A 77 -3.78 0.79 12.67
N VAL A 78 -4.56 0.32 13.65
CA VAL A 78 -5.03 -1.08 13.66
C VAL A 78 -6.53 -1.09 13.68
N GLU A 79 -7.14 -1.12 12.50
CA GLU A 79 -8.50 -1.65 12.35
C GLU A 79 -8.37 -3.17 12.30
N ARG A 80 -8.56 -3.82 13.45
CA ARG A 80 -8.60 -5.28 13.54
C ARG A 80 -9.96 -5.71 13.00
N VAL A 81 -9.98 -6.10 11.73
CA VAL A 81 -11.16 -6.73 11.12
C VAL A 81 -11.04 -8.23 11.37
N ASP A 82 -11.92 -8.74 12.22
CA ASP A 82 -12.14 -10.18 12.43
C ASP A 82 -12.60 -10.87 11.14
#